data_AF-A0A1B7L8V0-F1
#
_entry.id   AF-A0A1B7L8V0-F1
#
_cell.length_a   1.000
_cell.length_b   1.000
_cell.length_c   1.000
_cell.angle_alpha   90.00
_cell.angle_beta   90.00
_cell.angle_gamma   90.00
#
_symmetry.space_group_name_H-M   'P 1'
#
loop_
_entity.id
_entity.type
_entity.pdbx_description
1 polymer ?
#
loop_
_entity_poly.entity_id
_entity_poly.type
_entity_poly.pdbx_seq_one_letter_code
_entity_poly.pdbx_strand_id
1 'polypeptide(L)' 'MGLQLIVKADRKKIEKVLGSLTPECEIFPIAGGHFGISIPEQSLLLVGEDVVLRKLRQLTRFDLWQGSWHESEQRWLW' A
#
# COMPACT_ATOMS: atom_id res chain seq x y z
N MET A 1 14.76 -0.20 4.12
CA MET A 1 13.83 0.42 5.11
C MET A 1 12.41 -0.02 4.80
N GLY A 2 11.55 -0.20 5.81
CA GLY A 2 10.14 -0.56 5.59
C GLY A 2 9.31 0.57 4.95
N LEU A 3 8.14 0.24 4.41
CA LEU A 3 7.22 1.23 3.84
C LEU A 3 6.16 1.64 4.87
N GLN A 4 5.92 2.94 4.99
CA GLN A 4 4.81 3.49 5.76
C GLN A 4 3.96 4.38 4.86
N LEU A 5 2.68 4.03 4.74
CA LEU A 5 1.79 4.60 3.74
C LEU A 5 0.45 4.98 4.36
N ILE A 6 -0.16 6.05 3.84
CA ILE A 6 -1.59 6.33 4.03
C ILE A 6 -2.28 6.06 2.70
N VAL A 7 -3.40 5.35 2.69
CA VAL A 7 -4.12 4.99 1.45
C VAL A 7 -5.55 5.51 1.44
N LYS A 8 -5.98 5.98 0.27
CA LYS A 8 -7.38 6.36 -0.05
C LYS A 8 -8.14 5.16 -0.59
N ALA A 9 -8.40 4.18 0.25
CA ALA A 9 -9.12 2.97 -0.11
C ALA A 9 -9.75 2.31 1.12
N ASP A 10 -10.84 1.58 0.93
CA ASP A 10 -11.37 0.71 1.97
C ASP A 10 -10.45 -0.50 2.21
N ARG A 11 -10.62 -1.12 3.39
CA ARG A 11 -9.85 -2.30 3.79
C ARG A 11 -9.92 -3.45 2.79
N LYS A 12 -11.11 -3.73 2.22
CA LYS A 12 -11.28 -4.86 1.28
C LYS A 12 -10.46 -4.66 0.01
N LYS A 13 -10.43 -3.43 -0.51
CA LYS A 13 -9.61 -3.06 -1.68
C LYS A 13 -8.12 -3.19 -1.37
N ILE A 14 -7.69 -2.77 -0.19
CA ILE A 14 -6.30 -2.89 0.26
C ILE A 14 -5.88 -4.37 0.32
N GLU A 15 -6.65 -5.21 1.02
CA GLU A 15 -6.39 -6.65 1.16
C GLU A 15 -6.37 -7.35 -0.21
N LYS A 16 -7.26 -6.96 -1.13
CA LYS A 16 -7.27 -7.48 -2.51
C LYS A 16 -5.99 -7.12 -3.27
N VAL A 17 -5.47 -5.89 -3.13
CA VAL A 17 -4.27 -5.42 -3.83
C VAL A 17 -3.00 -6.08 -3.26
N LEU A 18 -2.89 -6.14 -1.94
CA LEU A 18 -1.75 -6.78 -1.28
C LEU A 18 -1.76 -8.30 -1.52
N GLY A 19 -2.93 -8.93 -1.47
CA GLY A 19 -3.11 -10.36 -1.72
C GLY A 19 -2.41 -11.18 -0.64
N SER A 20 -1.51 -12.08 -1.03
CA SER A 20 -0.73 -12.92 -0.10
C SER A 20 0.19 -12.13 0.82
N LEU A 21 0.48 -10.85 0.53
CA LEU A 21 1.29 -9.97 1.37
C LEU A 21 0.51 -9.40 2.57
N THR A 22 -0.84 -9.41 2.51
CA THR A 22 -1.73 -8.88 3.55
C THR A 22 -1.36 -9.32 4.98
N PRO A 23 -1.15 -10.62 5.28
CA PRO A 23 -0.83 -11.06 6.65
C PRO A 23 0.52 -10.56 7.17
N GLU A 24 1.42 -10.11 6.29
CA GLU A 24 2.72 -9.55 6.66
C GLU A 24 2.68 -8.03 6.85
N CYS A 25 1.57 -7.39 6.48
CA CYS A 25 1.37 -5.95 6.58
C CYS A 25 0.49 -5.62 7.78
N GLU A 26 0.83 -4.55 8.48
CA GLU A 26 -0.09 -3.95 9.43
C GLU A 26 -1.01 -2.97 8.71
N ILE A 27 -2.32 -3.20 8.79
CA ILE A 27 -3.35 -2.33 8.19
C ILE A 27 -4.26 -1.83 9.31
N PHE A 28 -4.30 -0.52 9.49
CA PHE A 28 -5.06 0.10 10.58
C PHE A 28 -5.88 1.29 10.08
N PRO A 29 -7.08 1.51 10.62
CA PRO A 29 -7.91 2.65 10.23
C PRO A 29 -7.27 3.95 10.71
N ILE A 30 -7.42 5.01 9.91
CA ILE A 30 -7.11 6.38 10.33
C ILE A 30 -8.32 7.29 10.07
N ALA A 31 -8.22 8.55 10.48
CA ALA A 31 -9.30 9.52 10.31
C ALA A 31 -9.71 9.75 8.84
N GLY A 32 -10.96 10.15 8.63
CA GLY A 32 -11.46 10.55 7.31
C GLY A 32 -11.62 9.38 6.32
N GLY A 33 -11.78 8.14 6.79
CA GLY A 33 -12.02 6.98 5.93
C GLY A 33 -10.78 6.47 5.18
N HIS A 34 -9.58 6.88 5.61
CA HIS A 34 -8.32 6.39 5.08
C HIS A 34 -7.79 5.23 5.95
N PHE A 35 -6.78 4.54 5.44
CA PHE A 35 -6.05 3.50 6.19
C PHE A 35 -4.56 3.79 6.18
N GLY A 36 -3.90 3.45 7.28
CA GLY A 36 -2.45 3.31 7.35
C GLY A 36 -2.04 1.89 6.96
N ILE A 37 -0.92 1.77 6.26
CA ILE A 37 -0.26 0.51 5.95
C ILE A 37 1.20 0.61 6.38
N SER A 38 1.65 -0.34 7.20
CA SER A 38 3.06 -0.55 7.53
C SER A 38 3.52 -1.86 6.92
N ILE A 39 4.55 -1.82 6.08
CA ILE A 39 5.16 -2.99 5.45
C ILE A 39 6.58 -3.15 6.02
N PRO A 40 6.84 -4.20 6.81
CA PRO A 40 8.16 -4.46 7.37
C PRO A 40 9.21 -4.62 6.26
N GLU A 41 10.44 -4.20 6.56
CA GLU A 41 11.58 -4.37 5.65
C GLU A 41 11.83 -5.84 5.28
N GLN A 42 11.62 -6.76 6.22
CA GLN A 42 11.78 -8.19 5.98
C GLN A 42 10.83 -8.68 4.88
N SER A 43 9.58 -8.22 4.87
CA SER A 43 8.60 -8.56 3.83
C SER A 43 8.99 -8.00 2.47
N LEU A 44 9.55 -6.78 2.42
CA LEU A 44 10.07 -6.19 1.19
C LEU A 44 11.26 -7.00 0.64
N LEU A 45 12.16 -7.45 1.51
CA LEU A 45 13.31 -8.28 1.13
C LEU A 45 12.90 -9.66 0.63
N LEU A 46 11.86 -10.27 1.22
CA LEU A 46 11.37 -11.59 0.84
C LEU A 46 10.57 -11.56 -0.47
N VAL A 47 9.69 -10.59 -0.65
CA VAL A 47 8.78 -10.50 -1.81
C VAL A 47 9.40 -9.72 -2.97
N GLY A 48 10.36 -8.84 -2.67
CA GLY A 48 10.93 -7.87 -3.59
C GLY A 48 10.18 -6.54 -3.53
N GLU A 49 10.90 -5.47 -3.21
CA GLU A 49 10.33 -4.12 -3.08
C GLU A 49 9.58 -3.68 -4.35
N ASP A 50 10.15 -3.93 -5.53
CA ASP A 50 9.52 -3.59 -6.82
C ASP A 50 8.15 -4.28 -7.02
N VAL A 51 8.01 -5.52 -6.54
CA VAL A 51 6.74 -6.27 -6.63
C VAL A 51 5.68 -5.62 -5.73
N VAL A 52 6.08 -5.23 -4.51
CA VAL A 52 5.22 -4.53 -3.56
C VAL A 52 4.81 -3.17 -4.11
N LEU A 53 5.76 -2.37 -4.58
CA LEU A 53 5.50 -1.07 -5.19
C LEU A 53 4.57 -1.18 -6.41
N ARG A 54 4.74 -2.20 -7.26
CA ARG A 54 3.86 -2.44 -8.42
C ARG A 54 2.42 -2.77 -7.99
N LYS A 55 2.22 -3.53 -6.92
CA LYS A 55 0.87 -3.75 -6.34
C LYS A 55 0.28 -2.42 -5.85
N LEU A 56 1.06 -1.66 -5.07
CA LEU A 56 0.63 -0.40 -4.48
C LEU A 56 0.30 0.71 -5.49
N ARG A 57 0.78 0.64 -6.74
CA ARG A 57 0.36 1.54 -7.83
C ARG A 57 -1.14 1.50 -8.11
N GLN A 58 -1.86 0.46 -7.70
CA GLN A 58 -3.32 0.39 -7.84
C GLN A 58 -4.09 1.23 -6.80
N LEU A 59 -3.38 1.83 -5.84
CA LEU A 59 -3.94 2.62 -4.75
C LEU A 59 -3.37 4.04 -4.79
N THR A 60 -4.23 5.05 -4.63
CA THR A 60 -3.76 6.40 -4.31
C THR A 60 -3.25 6.37 -2.87
N ARG A 61 -1.98 6.70 -2.69
CA ARG A 61 -1.27 6.56 -1.43
C ARG A 61 -0.37 7.76 -1.14
N PHE A 62 -0.23 8.12 0.12
CA PHE A 62 0.77 9.06 0.59
C PHE A 62 1.93 8.26 1.19
N ASP A 63 3.14 8.52 0.73
CA ASP A 63 4.34 7.94 1.30
C ASP A 63 4.84 8.83 2.43
N LEU A 64 4.90 8.28 3.65
CA LEU A 64 5.29 9.03 4.85
C LEU A 64 6.77 9.40 4.85
N TRP A 65 7.62 8.66 4.14
CA TRP A 65 9.05 8.97 4.01
C TRP A 65 9.31 10.01 2.94
N GLN A 66 8.62 9.91 1.80
CA GLN A 66 8.77 10.89 0.71
C GLN A 66 7.97 12.17 0.96
N GLY A 67 6.99 12.13 1.87
CA GLY A 67 6.11 13.27 2.16
C GLY A 67 5.22 13.66 0.99
N SER A 68 4.87 12.72 0.11
CA SER A 68 4.14 13.01 -1.13
C SER A 68 3.03 12.02 -1.45
N TRP A 69 2.00 12.50 -2.15
CA TRP A 69 0.93 11.67 -2.70
C TRP A 69 1.37 11.08 -4.04
N HIS A 70 1.14 9.77 -4.18
CA HIS A 70 1.23 9.03 -5.42
C HIS A 70 -0.19 8.62 -5.83
N GLU A 71 -0.64 9.11 -6.98
CA GLU A 71 -1.93 8.72 -7.52
C GLU A 71 -1.92 7.27 -8.02
N SER A 72 -3.07 6.61 -7.94
CA SER A 72 -3.21 5.28 -8.51
C SER A 72 -3.03 5.32 -10.02
N GLU A 73 -2.17 4.46 -10.55
CA GLU A 73 -2.12 4.12 -11.97
C GLU A 73 -3.31 3.19 -12.28
N GLN A 74 -4.54 3.73 -12.26
CA GLN A 74 -5.66 2.99 -12.84
C GLN A 74 -5.40 2.88 -14.34
N ARG A 75 -4.97 1.70 -14.78
CA ARG A 75 -5.15 1.31 -16.17
C ARG A 75 -6.64 1.28 -16.43
N TRP A 76 -7.15 2.30 -17.12
CA TRP A 76 -8.41 2.26 -17.84
C TRP A 76 -8.30 1.14 -18.88
N LEU A 77 -8.54 -0.10 -18.46
CA LEU A 77 -8.89 -1.17 -19.38
C LEU A 77 -10.37 -0.94 -19.67
N TRP A 78 -10.62 -0.28 -20.81
CA TRP A 78 -11.93 -0.17 -21.45
C TRP A 78 -12.55 -1.55 -21.66
#